data_AF-A0A9W8UXH2-F1
#
_entry.id   AF-A0A9W8UXH2-F1
#
_cell.length_a   1.000
_cell.length_b   1.000
_cell.length_c   1.000
_cell.angle_alpha   90.00
_cell.angle_beta   90.00
_cell.angle_gamma   90.00
#
_symmetry.space_group_name_H-M   'P 1'
#
loop_
_entity.id
_entity.type
_entity.pdbx_description
1 polymer ?
#
loop_
_entity_poly.entity_id
_entity_poly.type
_entity_poly.pdbx_seq_one_letter_code
_entity_poly.pdbx_strand_id
1 'polypeptide(L)'
;MPNDIMLPSPRSAFALLRPPRNLASQLESTTQTALPDHPTVADLPQAVWRNKRYVLEESLSRKGSKGRKSWIKRHGLFLVELDANDSPSNPYWACRLCDAKGQPEFFAAAATSSAADHLRKSHRIFESSQSADIDPSTDDSDRAKRPRLHYSAVPRAKVKIVRELSLGLLINADVPFSFFTDPFFEQLVWQLDPHLSGQMPWSRQSMSRLLDDMYKAKKDQVKQELLDALTKIHLGFDLWTSPNRATTSHAYLHFDASSGAIAETTSP
;
A
#
# COMPACT_ATOMS: atom_id res chain seq x y z
N MET A 1 -37.31 -37.88 8.83
CA MET A 1 -36.16 -37.88 7.90
C MET A 1 -34.96 -37.34 8.67
N PRO A 2 -33.91 -38.12 8.91
CA PRO A 2 -32.78 -37.70 9.74
C PRO A 2 -31.85 -36.75 8.96
N ASN A 3 -31.36 -35.71 9.65
CA ASN A 3 -30.37 -34.77 9.13
C ASN A 3 -29.03 -35.47 8.93
N ASP A 4 -28.54 -35.48 7.69
CA ASP A 4 -27.16 -35.88 7.38
C ASP A 4 -26.19 -34.82 7.89
N ILE A 5 -25.30 -35.26 8.78
CA ILE A 5 -24.15 -34.50 9.27
C ILE A 5 -23.14 -34.45 8.13
N MET A 6 -23.03 -33.30 7.47
CA MET A 6 -21.95 -33.03 6.51
C MET A 6 -20.59 -33.09 7.23
N LEU A 7 -19.86 -34.19 7.09
CA LEU A 7 -18.43 -34.21 7.41
C LEU A 7 -17.69 -33.31 6.41
N PRO A 8 -16.72 -32.48 6.85
CA PRO A 8 -15.92 -31.69 5.93
C PRO A 8 -15.10 -32.59 5.00
N SER A 9 -15.16 -32.27 3.71
CA SER A 9 -14.45 -32.94 2.62
C SER A 9 -12.95 -33.12 2.94
N PRO A 10 -12.35 -34.31 2.69
CA PRO A 10 -10.95 -34.56 3.03
C PRO A 10 -10.02 -33.63 2.24
N ARG A 11 -9.03 -33.05 2.94
CA ARG A 11 -7.95 -32.27 2.33
C ARG A 11 -7.21 -33.16 1.32
N SER A 12 -7.24 -32.78 0.04
CA SER A 12 -6.60 -33.51 -1.07
C SER A 12 -5.16 -33.91 -0.76
N ALA A 13 -4.80 -35.16 -1.06
CA ALA A 13 -3.44 -35.70 -0.89
C ALA A 13 -2.38 -34.92 -1.69
N PHE A 14 -2.76 -34.25 -2.78
CA PHE A 14 -1.87 -33.38 -3.56
C PHE A 14 -1.45 -32.12 -2.79
N ALA A 15 -2.18 -31.71 -1.75
CA ALA A 15 -1.77 -30.61 -0.88
C ALA A 15 -0.53 -30.98 -0.04
N LEU A 16 -0.30 -32.27 0.24
CA LEU A 16 0.84 -32.78 0.99
C LEU A 16 2.13 -32.85 0.15
N LEU A 17 2.01 -32.80 -1.18
CA LEU A 17 3.13 -32.82 -2.12
C LEU A 17 3.64 -31.42 -2.49
N ARG A 18 3.02 -30.34 -1.99
CA ARG A 18 3.52 -29.00 -2.25
C ARG A 18 4.88 -28.81 -1.58
N PRO A 19 5.87 -28.21 -2.27
CA PRO A 19 7.11 -27.77 -1.63
C PRO A 19 6.78 -26.93 -0.40
N PRO A 20 7.66 -26.91 0.63
CA PRO A 20 7.50 -25.98 1.74
C PRO A 20 7.31 -24.58 1.15
N ARG A 21 6.13 -23.99 1.38
CA ARG A 21 5.82 -22.68 0.83
C ARG A 21 6.80 -21.70 1.47
N ASN A 22 7.75 -21.21 0.69
CA ASN A 22 8.60 -20.11 1.08
C ASN A 22 7.74 -18.87 1.40
N LEU A 23 8.27 -17.94 2.19
CA LEU A 23 7.54 -16.76 2.66
C LEU A 23 6.97 -15.96 1.50
N ALA A 24 7.75 -15.76 0.43
CA ALA A 24 7.31 -15.02 -0.76
C ALA A 24 6.03 -15.62 -1.36
N SER A 25 6.02 -16.94 -1.61
CA SER A 25 4.86 -17.64 -2.17
C SER A 25 3.65 -17.65 -1.23
N GLN A 26 3.85 -17.68 0.10
CA GLN A 26 2.74 -17.56 1.05
C GLN A 26 2.06 -16.18 0.96
N LEU A 27 2.87 -15.11 0.90
CA LEU A 27 2.40 -13.73 0.78
C LEU A 27 1.70 -13.53 -0.58
N GLU A 28 2.27 -14.00 -1.67
CA GLU A 28 1.67 -13.93 -3.01
C GLU A 28 0.34 -14.69 -3.08
N SER A 29 0.29 -15.91 -2.53
CA SER A 29 -0.94 -16.72 -2.50
C SER A 29 -2.06 -16.03 -1.74
N THR A 30 -1.73 -15.35 -0.63
CA THR A 30 -2.74 -14.66 0.20
C THR A 30 -3.19 -13.35 -0.46
N THR A 31 -2.30 -12.70 -1.22
CA THR A 31 -2.58 -11.46 -1.96
C THR A 31 -3.67 -11.63 -3.03
N GLN A 32 -3.84 -12.84 -3.57
CA GLN A 32 -4.86 -13.11 -4.59
C GLN A 32 -6.30 -13.08 -4.06
N THR A 33 -6.49 -13.02 -2.74
CA THR A 33 -7.82 -12.85 -2.15
C THR A 33 -8.14 -11.35 -2.12
N ALA A 34 -9.27 -10.96 -2.69
CA ALA A 34 -9.73 -9.57 -2.61
C ALA A 34 -9.88 -9.17 -1.14
N LEU A 35 -9.32 -8.03 -0.76
CA LEU A 35 -9.49 -7.49 0.59
C LEU A 35 -10.95 -7.08 0.80
N PRO A 36 -11.50 -7.28 2.01
CA PRO A 36 -12.84 -6.81 2.34
C PRO A 36 -12.90 -5.27 2.37
N ASP A 37 -14.12 -4.71 2.34
CA ASP A 37 -14.36 -3.25 2.34
C ASP A 37 -13.74 -2.54 3.56
N HIS A 38 -13.65 -3.25 4.70
CA HIS A 38 -13.03 -2.76 5.91
C HIS A 38 -11.85 -3.66 6.32
N PRO A 39 -10.69 -3.54 5.66
CA PRO A 39 -9.57 -4.43 5.88
C PRO A 39 -8.94 -4.18 7.26
N THR A 40 -8.71 -5.27 7.98
CA THR A 40 -7.97 -5.33 9.24
C THR A 40 -6.57 -5.91 9.01
N VAL A 41 -5.73 -5.94 10.04
CA VAL A 41 -4.39 -6.55 9.93
C VAL A 41 -4.49 -8.05 9.64
N ALA A 42 -5.53 -8.72 10.13
CA ALA A 42 -5.76 -10.15 9.88
C ALA A 42 -6.04 -10.45 8.39
N ASP A 43 -6.63 -9.50 7.67
CA ASP A 43 -6.95 -9.66 6.24
C ASP A 43 -5.74 -9.45 5.33
N LEU A 44 -4.64 -8.91 5.86
CA LEU A 44 -3.43 -8.67 5.07
C LEU A 44 -2.78 -9.99 4.64
N PRO A 45 -2.05 -9.99 3.50
CA PRO A 45 -1.25 -11.13 3.13
C PRO A 45 -0.27 -11.53 4.24
N GLN A 46 -0.41 -12.76 4.75
CA GLN A 46 0.40 -13.28 5.85
C GLN A 46 1.31 -14.42 5.39
N ALA A 47 2.48 -14.51 5.99
CA ALA A 47 3.32 -15.68 5.97
C ALA A 47 3.47 -16.24 7.37
N VAL A 48 3.48 -17.57 7.47
CA VAL A 48 3.70 -18.30 8.72
C VAL A 48 5.05 -19.00 8.67
N TRP A 49 5.86 -18.79 9.69
CA TRP A 49 7.13 -19.47 9.86
C TRP A 49 7.41 -19.76 11.34
N ARG A 50 7.75 -21.01 11.66
CA ARG A 50 8.02 -21.48 13.04
C ARG A 50 6.96 -21.01 14.06
N ASN A 51 5.68 -21.16 13.71
CA ASN A 51 4.52 -20.77 14.52
C ASN A 51 4.40 -19.25 14.80
N LYS A 52 5.09 -18.41 14.03
CA LYS A 52 4.96 -16.95 14.05
C LYS A 52 4.34 -16.46 12.75
N ARG A 53 3.56 -15.38 12.86
CA ARG A 53 2.86 -14.75 11.74
C ARG A 53 3.56 -13.46 11.35
N TYR A 54 3.66 -13.24 10.04
CA TYR A 54 4.37 -12.11 9.48
C TYR A 54 3.53 -11.47 8.38
N VAL A 55 3.49 -10.14 8.36
CA VAL A 55 2.92 -9.35 7.25
C VAL A 55 4.00 -8.53 6.59
N LEU A 56 3.77 -8.12 5.35
CA LEU A 56 4.67 -7.19 4.66
C LEU A 56 4.65 -5.83 5.37
N GLU A 57 5.85 -5.28 5.60
CA GLU A 57 6.01 -3.96 6.24
C GLU A 57 5.26 -2.87 5.47
N GLU A 58 5.27 -2.96 4.14
CA GLU A 58 4.64 -1.98 3.26
C GLU A 58 3.12 -2.05 3.21
N SER A 59 2.50 -3.09 3.77
CA SER A 59 1.05 -3.23 3.92
C SER A 59 0.54 -2.49 5.16
N LEU A 60 1.41 -2.16 6.11
CA LEU A 60 1.06 -1.42 7.32
C LEU A 60 1.27 0.09 7.15
N SER A 61 0.34 0.89 7.69
CA SER A 61 0.50 2.34 7.66
C SER A 61 1.52 2.82 8.68
N ARG A 62 2.33 3.80 8.24
CA ARG A 62 3.24 4.57 9.10
C ARG A 62 3.21 6.03 8.68
N LYS A 63 2.84 6.89 9.63
CA LYS A 63 2.85 8.36 9.49
C LYS A 63 4.24 8.84 9.07
N GLY A 64 4.30 9.67 8.01
CA GLY A 64 5.53 10.30 7.53
C GLY A 64 6.57 9.35 6.90
N SER A 65 6.23 8.09 6.64
CA SER A 65 7.20 7.12 6.12
C SER A 65 7.44 7.28 4.60
N LYS A 66 8.66 7.65 4.22
CA LYS A 66 9.13 7.61 2.82
C LYS A 66 9.54 6.19 2.36
N GLY A 67 9.19 5.16 3.13
CA GLY A 67 9.67 3.79 2.94
C GLY A 67 11.17 3.64 3.21
N ARG A 68 11.64 2.39 3.27
CA ARG A 68 13.07 2.09 3.41
C ARG A 68 13.79 2.28 2.07
N LYS A 69 14.94 2.97 2.10
CA LYS A 69 15.80 3.23 0.93
C LYS A 69 17.03 2.33 0.83
N SER A 70 17.27 1.45 1.79
CA SER A 70 18.46 0.61 1.84
C SER A 70 18.57 -0.33 0.64
N TRP A 71 19.78 -0.50 0.07
CA TRP A 71 20.02 -1.38 -1.09
C TRP A 71 19.60 -2.84 -0.85
N ILE A 72 19.68 -3.32 0.39
CA ILE A 72 19.26 -4.66 0.79
C ILE A 72 17.76 -4.92 0.54
N LYS A 73 16.95 -3.87 0.33
CA LYS A 73 15.53 -3.98 -0.06
C LYS A 73 15.35 -4.82 -1.33
N ARG A 74 16.31 -4.76 -2.26
CA ARG A 74 16.25 -5.53 -3.51
C ARG A 74 16.46 -7.02 -3.31
N HIS A 75 17.03 -7.44 -2.18
CA HIS A 75 17.48 -8.81 -1.95
C HIS A 75 16.68 -9.58 -0.89
N GLY A 76 15.64 -8.97 -0.33
CA GLY A 76 14.82 -9.61 0.70
C GLY A 76 13.47 -8.95 0.91
N LEU A 77 12.75 -9.45 1.89
CA LEU A 77 11.40 -9.04 2.25
C LEU A 77 11.45 -8.35 3.61
N PHE A 78 10.88 -7.14 3.71
CA PHE A 78 10.66 -6.51 4.99
C PHE A 78 9.32 -6.97 5.56
N LEU A 79 9.39 -7.58 6.74
CA LEU A 79 8.29 -8.24 7.41
C LEU A 79 8.09 -7.62 8.79
N VAL A 80 6.86 -7.64 9.30
CA VAL A 80 6.55 -7.29 10.67
C VAL A 80 5.87 -8.49 11.32
N GLU A 81 6.42 -8.93 12.46
CA GLU A 81 5.84 -10.01 13.25
C GLU A 81 4.53 -9.52 13.90
N LEU A 82 3.48 -10.33 13.81
CA LEU A 82 2.21 -10.09 14.49
C LEU A 82 2.18 -10.86 15.81
N ASP A 83 1.67 -10.21 16.86
CA ASP A 83 1.37 -10.89 18.11
C ASP A 83 0.05 -11.68 18.05
N ALA A 84 -0.41 -12.19 19.20
CA ALA A 84 -1.65 -12.95 19.30
C ALA A 84 -2.90 -12.09 19.00
N ASN A 85 -2.81 -10.77 19.13
CA ASN A 85 -3.90 -9.82 18.95
C ASN A 85 -3.83 -9.12 17.59
N ASP A 86 -3.10 -9.71 16.62
CA ASP A 86 -2.85 -9.12 15.29
C ASP A 86 -2.21 -7.72 15.33
N SER A 87 -1.55 -7.40 16.43
CA SER A 87 -0.85 -6.12 16.58
C SER A 87 0.58 -6.25 16.06
N PRO A 88 1.05 -5.26 15.27
CA PRO A 88 2.39 -5.28 14.71
C PRO A 88 3.44 -5.08 15.81
N SER A 89 4.41 -5.98 15.86
CA SER A 89 5.47 -6.00 16.87
C SER A 89 6.83 -5.64 16.27
N ASN A 90 7.72 -6.61 16.08
CA ASN A 90 9.09 -6.40 15.66
C ASN A 90 9.25 -6.49 14.15
N PRO A 91 9.99 -5.57 13.52
CA PRO A 91 10.28 -5.64 12.11
C PRO A 91 11.53 -6.49 11.82
N TYR A 92 11.43 -7.31 10.79
CA TYR A 92 12.48 -8.19 10.29
C TYR A 92 12.72 -7.98 8.80
N TRP A 93 13.91 -8.35 8.36
CA TRP A 93 14.24 -8.53 6.97
C TRP A 93 14.56 -10.02 6.76
N ALA A 94 13.85 -10.65 5.83
CA ALA A 94 14.10 -12.03 5.44
C ALA A 94 14.83 -12.08 4.09
N CYS A 95 15.93 -12.83 4.03
CA CYS A 95 16.70 -12.98 2.78
C CYS A 95 15.91 -13.79 1.75
N ARG A 96 15.69 -13.23 0.55
CA ARG A 96 14.91 -13.90 -0.51
C ARG A 96 15.63 -15.15 -1.04
N LEU A 97 16.96 -15.14 -1.07
CA LEU A 97 17.76 -16.26 -1.57
C LEU A 97 17.75 -17.45 -0.59
N CYS A 98 17.72 -17.19 0.72
CA CYS A 98 17.55 -18.23 1.73
C CYS A 98 16.10 -18.73 1.79
N ASP A 99 15.13 -17.82 1.66
CA ASP A 99 13.71 -18.15 1.58
C ASP A 99 13.41 -19.09 0.40
N ALA A 100 13.98 -18.82 -0.78
CA ALA A 100 13.86 -19.68 -1.97
C ALA A 100 14.41 -21.10 -1.75
N LYS A 101 15.35 -21.29 -0.81
CA LYS A 101 15.88 -22.60 -0.40
C LYS A 101 15.00 -23.29 0.66
N GLY A 102 13.88 -22.68 1.06
CA GLY A 102 12.98 -23.20 2.10
C GLY A 102 13.51 -23.02 3.53
N GLN A 103 14.60 -22.26 3.72
CA GLN A 103 15.20 -21.97 5.03
C GLN A 103 15.44 -20.45 5.16
N PRO A 104 14.38 -19.64 5.31
CA PRO A 104 14.51 -18.20 5.45
C PRO A 104 15.35 -17.81 6.68
N GLU A 105 16.32 -16.93 6.44
CA GLU A 105 17.09 -16.27 7.50
C GLU A 105 16.54 -14.87 7.76
N PHE A 106 16.27 -14.58 9.03
CA PHE A 106 15.66 -13.33 9.49
C PHE A 106 16.69 -12.47 10.22
N PHE A 107 16.67 -11.18 9.93
CA PHE A 107 17.53 -10.18 10.55
C PHE A 107 16.68 -9.04 11.10
N ALA A 108 16.98 -8.57 12.31
CA ALA A 108 16.26 -7.45 12.90
C ALA A 108 16.40 -6.20 12.01
N ALA A 109 15.27 -5.62 11.62
CA ALA A 109 15.26 -4.57 10.61
C ALA A 109 15.47 -3.17 11.21
N ALA A 110 15.95 -3.05 12.44
CA ALA A 110 16.35 -1.77 13.05
C ALA A 110 17.64 -1.20 12.42
N ALA A 111 18.50 -2.08 11.89
CA ALA A 111 19.71 -1.74 11.15
C ALA A 111 19.85 -2.67 9.93
N THR A 112 20.66 -2.25 8.95
CA THR A 112 20.87 -3.01 7.71
C THR A 112 22.17 -3.80 7.71
N SER A 113 23.08 -3.56 8.67
CA SER A 113 24.43 -4.12 8.68
C SER A 113 24.44 -5.64 8.74
N SER A 114 23.67 -6.26 9.62
CA SER A 114 23.63 -7.73 9.75
C SER A 114 23.10 -8.42 8.48
N ALA A 115 22.04 -7.85 7.88
CA ALA A 115 21.51 -8.32 6.61
C ALA A 115 22.50 -8.13 5.45
N ALA A 116 23.20 -6.99 5.40
CA ALA A 116 24.25 -6.73 4.42
C ALA A 116 25.43 -7.70 4.58
N ASP A 117 25.86 -7.97 5.81
CA ASP A 117 26.93 -8.93 6.11
C ASP A 117 26.56 -10.34 5.67
N HIS A 118 25.31 -10.75 5.89
CA HIS A 118 24.78 -12.01 5.41
C HIS A 118 24.84 -12.10 3.88
N LEU A 119 24.38 -11.07 3.16
CA LEU A 119 24.44 -11.03 1.69
C LEU A 119 25.89 -11.17 1.17
N ARG A 120 26.86 -10.54 1.84
CA ARG A 120 28.29 -10.65 1.49
C ARG A 120 28.83 -12.06 1.73
N LYS A 121 28.59 -12.63 2.93
CA LYS A 121 29.16 -13.92 3.34
C LYS A 121 28.50 -15.12 2.67
N SER A 122 27.17 -15.15 2.63
CA SER A 122 26.39 -16.30 2.19
C SER A 122 26.05 -16.27 0.70
N HIS A 123 25.98 -15.08 0.10
CA HIS A 123 25.53 -14.90 -1.29
C HIS A 123 26.54 -14.17 -2.19
N ARG A 124 27.66 -13.68 -1.64
CA ARG A 124 28.67 -12.88 -2.38
C ARG A 124 28.05 -11.66 -3.08
N ILE A 125 26.99 -11.10 -2.51
CA ILE A 125 26.34 -9.89 -3.01
C ILE A 125 26.86 -8.70 -2.19
N PHE A 126 27.38 -7.71 -2.90
CA PHE A 126 27.91 -6.48 -2.33
C PHE A 126 27.03 -5.30 -2.73
N GLU A 127 27.09 -4.24 -1.92
CA GLU A 127 26.52 -2.95 -2.29
C GLU A 127 27.27 -2.46 -3.53
N SER A 128 26.57 -2.41 -4.67
CA SER A 128 27.10 -1.75 -5.87
C SER A 128 27.37 -0.29 -5.52
N SER A 129 28.59 0.19 -5.75
CA SER A 129 29.03 1.57 -5.50
C SER A 129 28.39 2.59 -6.46
N GLN A 130 27.07 2.56 -6.60
CA GLN A 130 26.29 3.57 -7.30
C GLN A 130 25.51 4.40 -6.28
N SER A 131 26.26 5.21 -5.54
CA SER A 131 25.84 6.52 -5.04
C SER A 131 27.09 7.23 -4.53
N ALA A 132 27.91 7.71 -5.47
CA ALA A 132 28.85 8.78 -5.18
C ALA A 132 28.04 10.08 -5.09
N ASP A 133 27.38 10.27 -3.95
CA ASP A 133 27.19 11.61 -3.38
C ASP A 133 27.97 11.58 -2.06
N ILE A 134 29.26 11.85 -2.18
CA ILE A 134 30.15 12.05 -1.04
C ILE A 134 29.83 13.44 -0.50
N ASP A 135 29.06 13.51 0.58
CA ASP A 135 29.13 14.64 1.51
C ASP A 135 30.01 14.20 2.69
N PRO A 136 31.27 14.69 2.80
CA PRO A 136 32.17 14.29 3.86
C PRO A 136 31.95 15.22 5.06
N SER A 137 30.93 14.94 5.86
CA SER A 137 30.90 15.42 7.24
C SER A 137 29.95 14.59 8.07
N THR A 138 30.49 13.73 8.93
CA THR A 138 29.98 13.64 10.30
C THR A 138 30.95 12.86 11.18
N ASP A 139 31.54 13.63 12.09
CA ASP A 139 32.00 13.29 13.42
C ASP A 139 31.29 12.07 14.05
N ASP A 140 32.09 11.16 14.59
CA ASP A 140 31.73 9.81 15.07
C ASP A 140 31.32 9.83 16.55
N SER A 141 30.61 10.88 16.98
CA SER A 141 30.13 11.04 18.35
C SER A 141 28.61 11.17 18.40
N ASP A 142 27.99 10.37 19.26
CA ASP A 142 26.54 10.26 19.51
C ASP A 142 25.70 9.61 18.41
N ARG A 143 25.84 8.28 18.30
CA ARG A 143 24.80 7.40 17.73
C ARG A 143 23.55 7.43 18.61
N ALA A 144 22.78 8.51 18.49
CA ALA A 144 21.44 8.61 19.03
C ALA A 144 20.66 7.35 18.63
N LYS A 145 20.05 6.68 19.62
CA LYS A 145 19.21 5.50 19.41
C LYS A 145 18.18 5.85 18.32
N ARG A 146 18.36 5.32 17.11
CA ARG A 146 17.40 5.52 16.01
C ARG A 146 16.00 5.20 16.54
N PRO A 147 15.02 6.10 16.39
CA PRO A 147 13.67 5.85 16.88
C PRO A 147 13.16 4.50 16.39
N ARG A 148 12.62 3.69 17.32
CA ARG A 148 11.96 2.43 16.94
C ARG A 148 10.90 2.75 15.90
N LEU A 149 10.91 1.97 14.82
CA LEU A 149 9.91 2.08 13.77
C LEU A 149 8.54 1.72 14.36
N HIS A 150 7.70 2.73 14.64
CA HIS A 150 6.36 2.51 15.18
C HIS A 150 5.39 2.21 14.04
N TYR A 151 4.88 0.99 13.99
CA TYR A 151 3.86 0.58 13.03
C TYR A 151 2.48 0.87 13.61
N SER A 152 1.56 1.38 12.79
CA SER A 152 0.15 1.39 13.19
C SER A 152 -0.48 0.05 12.83
N ALA A 153 -1.42 -0.42 13.65
CA ALA A 153 -2.28 -1.56 13.33
C ALA A 153 -3.33 -1.21 12.25
N VAL A 154 -3.08 -0.18 11.43
CA VAL A 154 -3.97 0.28 10.36
C VAL A 154 -3.38 -0.18 9.03
N PRO A 155 -4.07 -1.05 8.30
CA PRO A 155 -3.69 -1.40 6.93
C PRO A 155 -3.61 -0.17 6.03
N ARG A 156 -2.60 -0.11 5.16
CA ARG A 156 -2.50 0.93 4.13
C ARG A 156 -3.66 0.90 3.14
N ALA A 157 -4.23 -0.29 2.89
CA ALA A 157 -5.44 -0.43 2.10
C ALA A 157 -6.61 0.35 2.71
N LYS A 158 -6.83 0.22 4.04
CA LYS A 158 -7.83 1.00 4.78
C LYS A 158 -7.60 2.50 4.63
N VAL A 159 -6.35 2.95 4.81
CA VAL A 159 -6.00 4.38 4.64
C VAL A 159 -6.29 4.86 3.22
N LYS A 160 -6.02 4.04 2.19
CA LYS A 160 -6.31 4.40 0.79
C LYS A 160 -7.81 4.56 0.55
N ILE A 161 -8.62 3.61 1.04
CA ILE A 161 -10.09 3.67 0.94
C ILE A 161 -10.62 4.94 1.62
N VAL A 162 -10.18 5.20 2.85
CA VAL A 162 -10.62 6.39 3.60
C VAL A 162 -10.22 7.69 2.90
N ARG A 163 -9.04 7.76 2.27
CA ARG A 163 -8.63 8.90 1.45
C ARG A 163 -9.55 9.14 0.25
N GLU A 164 -9.86 8.08 -0.50
CA GLU A 164 -10.76 8.16 -1.65
C GLU A 164 -12.17 8.59 -1.23
N LEU A 165 -12.72 7.99 -0.18
CA LEU A 165 -14.03 8.37 0.39
C LEU A 165 -14.05 9.82 0.89
N SER A 166 -12.98 10.25 1.55
CA SER A 166 -12.88 11.63 2.06
C SER A 166 -12.92 12.65 0.91
N LEU A 167 -12.20 12.39 -0.19
CA LEU A 167 -12.26 13.25 -1.37
C LEU A 167 -13.63 13.17 -2.07
N GLY A 168 -14.21 11.97 -2.16
CA GLY A 168 -15.57 11.79 -2.68
C GLY A 168 -16.60 12.62 -1.92
N LEU A 169 -16.50 12.67 -0.59
CA LEU A 169 -17.35 13.51 0.25
C LEU A 169 -17.17 15.01 -0.08
N LEU A 170 -15.93 15.50 -0.19
CA LEU A 170 -15.67 16.90 -0.53
C LEU A 170 -16.31 17.29 -1.86
N ILE A 171 -16.15 16.44 -2.87
CA ILE A 171 -16.63 16.69 -4.24
C ILE A 171 -18.14 16.58 -4.30
N ASN A 172 -18.72 15.51 -3.76
CA ASN A 172 -20.15 15.22 -3.91
C ASN A 172 -21.04 16.12 -3.04
N ALA A 173 -20.55 16.53 -1.86
CA ALA A 173 -21.29 17.42 -0.97
C ALA A 173 -20.93 18.90 -1.16
N ASP A 174 -20.02 19.22 -2.08
CA ASP A 174 -19.49 20.57 -2.33
C ASP A 174 -19.05 21.30 -1.05
N VAL A 175 -18.28 20.59 -0.21
CA VAL A 175 -17.77 21.13 1.05
C VAL A 175 -16.30 21.54 0.92
N PRO A 176 -15.87 22.61 1.62
CA PRO A 176 -14.50 23.12 1.50
C PRO A 176 -13.48 22.12 2.06
N PHE A 177 -12.24 22.15 1.56
CA PHE A 177 -11.12 21.34 2.07
C PHE A 177 -10.83 21.50 3.58
N SER A 178 -11.31 22.57 4.21
CA SER A 178 -11.23 22.77 5.66
C SER A 178 -12.28 21.99 6.46
N PHE A 179 -13.19 21.27 5.81
CA PHE A 179 -14.21 20.45 6.48
C PHE A 179 -13.60 19.50 7.51
N PHE A 180 -12.50 18.84 7.17
CA PHE A 180 -11.85 17.86 8.04
C PHE A 180 -11.04 18.44 9.20
N THR A 181 -10.85 19.77 9.24
CA THR A 181 -10.23 20.47 10.38
C THR A 181 -11.26 20.96 11.39
N ASP A 182 -12.55 20.63 11.18
CA ASP A 182 -13.59 20.90 12.16
C ASP A 182 -13.34 20.10 13.45
N PRO A 183 -13.36 20.73 14.65
CA PRO A 183 -13.09 20.04 15.90
C PRO A 183 -14.04 18.87 16.21
N PHE A 184 -15.31 18.96 15.82
CA PHE A 184 -16.27 17.87 16.05
C PHE A 184 -15.99 16.70 15.11
N PHE A 185 -15.62 16.97 13.86
CA PHE A 185 -15.18 15.92 12.95
C PHE A 185 -13.92 15.22 13.47
N GLU A 186 -12.90 15.97 13.89
CA GLU A 186 -11.66 15.40 14.42
C GLU A 186 -11.93 14.51 15.65
N GLN A 187 -12.79 14.96 16.55
CA GLN A 187 -13.21 14.18 17.72
C GLN A 187 -13.99 12.92 17.32
N LEU A 188 -14.94 13.03 16.39
CA LEU A 188 -15.72 11.89 15.89
C LEU A 188 -14.80 10.79 15.33
N VAL A 189 -13.87 11.16 14.45
CA VAL A 189 -12.93 10.20 13.86
C VAL A 189 -12.03 9.59 14.93
N TRP A 190 -11.57 10.38 15.90
CA TRP A 190 -10.78 9.86 17.01
C TRP A 190 -11.54 8.84 17.85
N GLN A 191 -12.83 9.05 18.12
CA GLN A 191 -13.67 8.09 18.86
C GLN A 191 -13.89 6.79 18.08
N LEU A 192 -13.99 6.86 16.75
CA LEU A 192 -14.18 5.68 15.91
C LEU A 192 -12.90 4.84 15.78
N ASP A 193 -11.76 5.48 15.50
CA ASP A 193 -10.47 4.81 15.33
C ASP A 193 -9.30 5.80 15.59
N PRO A 194 -8.73 5.81 16.81
CA PRO A 194 -7.61 6.67 17.16
C PRO A 194 -6.37 6.42 16.29
N HIS A 195 -6.15 5.18 15.87
CA HIS A 195 -4.99 4.83 15.07
C HIS A 195 -5.12 5.37 13.65
N LEU A 196 -6.31 5.28 13.05
CA LEU A 196 -6.62 5.83 11.73
C LEU A 196 -6.53 7.36 11.73
N SER A 197 -7.08 8.02 12.76
CA SER A 197 -7.03 9.48 12.91
C SER A 197 -5.61 10.02 12.74
N GLY A 198 -4.63 9.35 13.34
CA GLY A 198 -3.22 9.73 13.23
C GLY A 198 -2.56 9.48 11.86
N GLN A 199 -3.13 8.62 11.00
CA GLN A 199 -2.57 8.31 9.67
C GLN A 199 -3.07 9.25 8.56
N MET A 200 -4.19 9.92 8.79
CA MET A 200 -4.85 10.74 7.79
C MET A 200 -4.32 12.17 7.78
N PRO A 201 -4.09 12.77 6.59
CA PRO A 201 -3.57 14.11 6.49
C PRO A 201 -4.73 15.12 6.36
N TRP A 202 -5.42 15.41 7.47
CA TRP A 202 -6.69 16.17 7.49
C TRP A 202 -6.60 17.65 7.11
N SER A 203 -5.41 18.24 7.06
CA SER A 203 -5.26 19.68 6.79
C SER A 203 -5.77 20.07 5.40
N ARG A 204 -6.25 21.32 5.24
CA ARG A 204 -6.65 21.89 3.95
C ARG A 204 -5.61 21.67 2.86
N GLN A 205 -4.34 21.99 3.13
CA GLN A 205 -3.26 21.84 2.14
C GLN A 205 -2.99 20.37 1.81
N SER A 206 -3.15 19.48 2.80
CA SER A 206 -3.00 18.05 2.59
C SER A 206 -4.11 17.47 1.73
N MET A 207 -5.37 17.84 1.98
CA MET A 207 -6.51 17.34 1.20
C MET A 207 -6.50 17.88 -0.23
N SER A 208 -6.08 19.14 -0.43
CA SER A 208 -5.84 19.69 -1.77
C SER A 208 -4.75 18.93 -2.53
N ARG A 209 -3.60 18.66 -1.92
CA ARG A 209 -2.54 17.84 -2.55
C ARG A 209 -3.00 16.42 -2.83
N LEU A 210 -3.79 15.83 -1.91
CA LEU A 210 -4.35 14.50 -2.08
C LEU A 210 -5.29 14.45 -3.30
N LEU A 211 -6.10 15.49 -3.50
CA LEU A 211 -6.94 15.62 -4.69
C LEU A 211 -6.10 15.72 -5.97
N ASP A 212 -5.07 16.56 -5.98
CA ASP A 212 -4.17 16.70 -7.13
C ASP A 212 -3.48 15.37 -7.49
N ASP A 213 -2.97 14.65 -6.49
CA ASP A 213 -2.31 13.36 -6.68
C ASP A 213 -3.31 12.31 -7.21
N MET A 214 -4.52 12.28 -6.66
CA MET A 214 -5.57 11.36 -7.11
C MET A 214 -6.03 11.69 -8.54
N TYR A 215 -6.22 12.97 -8.86
CA TYR A 215 -6.55 13.42 -10.21
C TYR A 215 -5.47 13.01 -11.20
N LYS A 216 -4.19 13.23 -10.90
CA LYS A 216 -3.07 12.81 -11.77
C LYS A 216 -3.06 11.30 -11.98
N ALA A 217 -3.22 10.51 -10.91
CA ALA A 217 -3.25 9.06 -11.01
C ALA A 217 -4.42 8.56 -11.87
N LYS A 218 -5.63 9.10 -11.66
CA LYS A 218 -6.81 8.77 -12.47
C LYS A 218 -6.69 9.24 -13.92
N LYS A 219 -6.09 10.41 -14.14
CA LYS A 219 -5.79 10.92 -15.48
C LYS A 219 -4.81 10.01 -16.21
N ASP A 220 -3.77 9.52 -15.54
CA ASP A 220 -2.82 8.59 -16.14
C ASP A 220 -3.45 7.23 -16.44
N GLN A 221 -4.38 6.76 -15.60
CA GLN A 221 -5.21 5.59 -15.90
C GLN A 221 -6.04 5.81 -17.18
N VAL A 222 -6.78 6.91 -17.26
CA VAL A 222 -7.59 7.26 -18.44
C VAL A 222 -6.72 7.39 -19.70
N LYS A 223 -5.51 7.97 -19.59
CA LYS A 223 -4.57 8.01 -20.74
C LYS A 223 -4.19 6.62 -21.22
N GLN A 224 -3.95 5.68 -20.32
CA GLN A 224 -3.64 4.30 -20.71
C GLN A 224 -4.85 3.65 -21.38
N GLU A 225 -6.06 3.84 -20.84
CA GLU A 225 -7.30 3.35 -21.46
C GLU A 225 -7.51 3.91 -22.87
N LEU A 226 -7.15 5.18 -23.10
CA LEU A 226 -7.18 5.81 -24.42
C LEU A 226 -6.12 5.26 -25.38
N LEU A 227 -4.92 4.94 -24.89
CA LEU A 227 -3.85 4.31 -25.70
C LEU A 227 -4.22 2.88 -26.12
N ASP A 228 -4.90 2.17 -25.24
CA ASP A 228 -5.35 0.79 -25.44
C ASP A 228 -6.76 0.71 -26.09
N ALA A 229 -7.32 1.84 -26.51
CA ALA A 229 -8.65 1.92 -27.12
C ALA A 229 -8.72 1.05 -28.39
N LEU A 230 -9.76 0.21 -28.46
CA LEU A 230 -9.95 -0.69 -29.60
C LEU A 230 -10.55 0.03 -30.82
N THR A 231 -11.25 1.14 -30.58
CA THR A 231 -11.91 1.95 -31.61
C THR A 231 -11.17 3.25 -31.86
N LYS A 232 -11.57 3.93 -32.93
CA LYS A 232 -11.25 5.35 -33.09
C LYS A 232 -11.86 6.13 -31.93
N ILE A 233 -11.12 7.11 -31.43
CA ILE A 233 -11.55 8.00 -30.37
C ILE A 233 -12.27 9.19 -31.01
N HIS A 234 -13.52 9.43 -30.62
CA HIS A 234 -14.30 10.58 -31.08
C HIS A 234 -14.18 11.71 -30.05
N LEU A 235 -13.83 12.91 -30.51
CA LEU A 235 -13.68 14.10 -29.68
C LEU A 235 -14.88 15.03 -29.91
N GLY A 236 -15.61 15.33 -28.84
CA GLY A 236 -16.69 16.31 -28.79
C GLY A 236 -16.28 17.57 -28.03
N PHE A 237 -16.87 18.69 -28.41
CA PHE A 237 -16.68 19.97 -27.73
C PHE A 237 -18.04 20.57 -27.38
N ASP A 238 -18.17 21.03 -26.15
CA ASP A 238 -19.29 21.84 -25.69
C ASP A 238 -18.77 23.24 -25.32
N LEU A 239 -19.47 24.29 -25.74
CA LEU A 239 -19.08 25.68 -25.54
C LEU A 239 -20.27 26.46 -24.99
N TRP A 240 -20.08 27.13 -23.86
CA TRP A 240 -21.07 28.05 -23.31
C TRP A 240 -20.42 29.30 -22.73
N THR A 241 -21.20 30.36 -22.65
CA THR A 241 -20.78 31.61 -22.00
C THR A 241 -21.58 31.76 -20.71
N SER A 242 -20.87 31.83 -19.59
CA SER A 242 -21.49 32.08 -18.29
C SER A 242 -22.12 33.49 -18.24
N PRO A 243 -23.11 33.74 -17.36
CA PRO A 243 -23.68 35.07 -17.15
C PRO A 243 -22.65 36.15 -16.80
N ASN A 244 -21.52 35.74 -16.21
CA ASN A 244 -20.40 36.62 -15.88
C ASN A 244 -19.48 36.93 -17.08
N ARG A 245 -19.94 36.63 -18.31
CA ARG A 245 -19.21 36.81 -19.58
C ARG A 245 -17.91 36.01 -19.69
N ALA A 246 -17.71 35.01 -18.83
CA ALA A 246 -16.62 34.06 -19.01
C ALA A 246 -17.08 32.97 -19.99
N THR A 247 -16.34 32.80 -21.07
CA THR A 247 -16.52 31.68 -22.01
C THR A 247 -15.85 30.44 -21.45
N THR A 248 -16.58 29.33 -21.43
CA THR A 248 -16.09 28.03 -20.98
C THR A 248 -16.25 27.04 -22.13
N SER A 249 -15.24 26.21 -22.35
CA SER A 249 -15.31 25.10 -23.28
C SER A 249 -14.99 23.81 -22.56
N HIS A 250 -15.80 22.80 -22.82
CA HIS A 250 -15.64 21.45 -22.31
C HIS A 250 -15.31 20.51 -23.46
N ALA A 251 -14.35 19.61 -23.25
CA ALA A 251 -13.98 18.59 -24.20
C ALA A 251 -14.23 17.21 -23.61
N TYR A 252 -14.89 16.35 -24.37
CA TYR A 252 -15.20 14.98 -23.98
C TYR A 252 -14.80 14.00 -25.08
N LEU A 253 -14.44 12.79 -24.67
CA LEU A 253 -13.99 11.71 -25.54
C LEU A 253 -14.93 10.52 -25.42
N HIS A 254 -15.28 9.93 -26.56
CA HIS A 254 -15.98 8.64 -26.64
C HIS A 254 -15.09 7.60 -27.31
N PHE A 255 -14.94 6.45 -26.65
CA PHE A 255 -14.18 5.31 -27.15
C PHE A 255 -14.65 4.01 -26.48
N ASP A 256 -14.41 2.89 -27.15
CA ASP A 256 -14.60 1.56 -26.55
C ASP A 256 -13.29 1.11 -25.89
N ALA A 257 -13.37 0.92 -24.57
CA ALA A 257 -12.26 0.38 -23.80
C ALA A 257 -12.12 -1.14 -24.04
N SER A 258 -10.89 -1.65 -23.95
CA SER A 258 -10.58 -3.08 -24.05
C SER A 258 -11.29 -3.95 -23.00
N SER A 259 -11.82 -3.34 -21.94
CA SER A 259 -12.67 -3.95 -20.91
C SER A 259 -14.13 -4.20 -21.35
N GLY A 260 -14.54 -3.75 -22.54
CA GLY A 260 -15.89 -3.89 -23.07
C GLY A 260 -16.90 -2.86 -22.55
N ALA A 261 -16.45 -1.79 -21.89
CA ALA A 261 -17.29 -0.68 -21.43
C ALA A 261 -17.18 0.53 -22.39
N ILE A 262 -18.33 1.16 -22.67
CA ILE A 262 -18.36 2.50 -23.29
C ILE A 262 -17.93 3.49 -22.21
N ALA A 263 -16.77 4.12 -22.40
CA ALA A 263 -16.24 5.11 -21.47
C ALA A 263 -16.44 6.52 -22.02
N GLU A 264 -17.01 7.39 -21.21
CA GLU A 264 -17.05 8.84 -21.45
C GLU A 264 -16.08 9.50 -20.48
N THR A 265 -15.10 10.22 -21.02
CA THR A 265 -14.11 10.91 -20.19
C THR A 265 -14.10 12.39 -20.52
N THR A 266 -14.20 13.19 -19.47
CA THR A 266 -14.33 14.64 -19.51
C THR A 266 -13.03 15.32 -19.06
N SER A 267 -12.50 16.27 -19.83
CA SER A 267 -11.42 17.13 -19.32
C SER A 267 -12.01 18.22 -18.42
N PRO A 268 -11.40 18.53 -17.26
CA PRO A 268 -11.66 19.81 -16.60
C PRO A 268 -11.16 20.97 -17.46
#